data_AF-A0A9X8YPW3-F1
#
_entry.id   AF-A0A9X8YPW3-F1
#
_cell.length_a   1.000
_cell.length_b   1.000
_cell.length_c   1.000
_cell.angle_alpha   90.00
_cell.angle_beta   90.00
_cell.angle_gamma   90.00
#
_symmetry.space_group_name_H-M   'P 1'
#
loop_
_entity.id
_entity.type
_entity.pdbx_description
1 polymer ?
#
loop_
_entity_poly.entity_id
_entity_poly.type
_entity_poly.pdbx_seq_one_letter_code
_entity_poly.pdbx_strand_id
1 'polypeptide(L)'
;VKKGQRLALGTPKRGMRSYLAISGGIAVPEMLGSCSTDMKAAFGGHEGRNLKDGDRLPLGKSAAQPQHRCGVKQLLFTNRIRALPGPEYAEFSEEAQDTFWRTAWQLSPQSNRMGYRLHGGTPLERTTDREMLSHGLL
;
A
#
# COMPACT_ATOMS: atom_id res chain seq x y z
N VAL A 1 -3.13 25.92 -8.20
CA VAL A 1 -3.15 26.41 -6.80
C VAL A 1 -2.38 27.72 -6.77
N LYS A 2 -2.88 28.73 -6.07
CA LYS A 2 -2.21 30.03 -5.90
C LYS A 2 -1.51 30.08 -4.53
N LYS A 3 -0.47 30.90 -4.40
CA LYS A 3 0.22 31.16 -3.12
C LYS A 3 -0.82 31.61 -2.07
N GLY A 4 -0.70 31.08 -0.85
CA GLY A 4 -1.60 31.39 0.27
C GLY A 4 -2.88 30.56 0.33
N GLN A 5 -3.18 29.74 -0.69
CA GLN A 5 -4.32 28.82 -0.64
C GLN A 5 -4.03 27.62 0.27
N ARG A 6 -5.08 27.13 0.93
CA ARG A 6 -5.06 25.93 1.77
C ARG A 6 -5.89 24.83 1.11
N LEU A 7 -5.32 23.63 1.03
CA LEU A 7 -6.05 22.40 0.73
C LEU A 7 -6.20 21.61 2.03
N ALA A 8 -7.42 21.22 2.36
CA ALA A 8 -7.72 20.35 3.50
C ALA A 8 -8.47 19.12 3.01
N LEU A 9 -7.96 17.93 3.33
CA LEU A 9 -8.60 16.65 3.04
C LEU A 9 -9.20 16.12 4.34
N GLY A 10 -10.50 15.81 4.32
CA GLY A 10 -11.20 15.17 5.43
C GLY A 10 -11.17 13.65 5.34
N THR A 11 -11.78 12.98 6.32
CA THR A 11 -11.91 11.52 6.36
C THR A 11 -12.76 11.01 5.18
N PRO A 12 -12.23 10.10 4.34
CA PRO A 12 -13.00 9.53 3.24
C PRO A 12 -14.08 8.59 3.77
N LYS A 13 -15.26 8.60 3.13
CA LYS A 13 -16.33 7.61 3.39
C LYS A 13 -16.11 6.25 2.71
N ARG A 14 -15.28 6.22 1.65
CA ARG A 14 -14.98 5.04 0.84
C ARG A 14 -13.51 5.02 0.48
N GLY A 15 -12.89 3.84 0.54
CA GLY A 15 -11.45 3.67 0.35
C GLY A 15 -10.65 4.06 1.60
N MET A 16 -9.35 3.81 1.56
CA MET A 16 -8.45 3.99 2.72
C MET A 16 -7.31 4.96 2.48
N ARG A 17 -6.88 5.14 1.23
CA ARG A 17 -5.65 5.87 0.87
C ARG A 17 -5.95 6.92 -0.18
N SER A 18 -5.37 8.11 0.01
CA SER A 18 -5.39 9.20 -0.96
C SER A 18 -3.95 9.59 -1.29
N TYR A 19 -3.74 10.10 -2.49
CA TYR A 19 -2.44 10.53 -2.97
C TYR A 19 -2.54 11.97 -3.46
N LEU A 20 -1.59 12.81 -3.03
CA LEU A 20 -1.45 14.19 -3.49
C LEU A 20 -0.15 14.31 -4.27
N ALA A 21 -0.28 14.53 -5.58
CA ALA A 21 0.85 14.86 -6.44
C ALA A 21 0.88 16.37 -6.68
N ILE A 22 2.09 16.93 -6.72
CA ILE A 22 2.32 18.35 -7.01
C ILE A 22 3.30 18.47 -8.19
N SER A 23 3.09 19.46 -9.05
CA SER A 23 3.96 19.71 -10.19
C SER A 23 5.39 19.99 -9.72
N GLY A 24 6.37 19.31 -10.32
CA GLY A 24 7.78 19.32 -9.88
C GLY A 24 8.11 18.34 -8.76
N GLY A 25 7.12 17.71 -8.13
CA GLY A 25 7.35 16.74 -7.05
C GLY A 25 7.79 17.37 -5.73
N ILE A 26 8.00 16.52 -4.73
CA ILE A 26 8.53 16.92 -3.42
C ILE A 26 10.03 16.65 -3.42
N ALA A 27 10.85 17.68 -3.20
CA ALA A 27 12.30 17.63 -3.33
C ALA A 27 13.00 17.14 -2.05
N VAL A 28 12.75 15.90 -1.68
CA VAL A 28 13.48 15.22 -0.59
C VAL A 28 14.73 14.52 -1.12
N PRO A 29 15.77 14.31 -0.30
CA PRO A 29 16.94 13.55 -0.71
C PRO A 29 16.57 12.12 -1.11
N GLU A 30 17.15 11.65 -2.22
CA GLU A 30 17.06 10.25 -2.61
C GLU A 30 17.96 9.41 -1.71
N MET A 31 17.45 8.25 -1.29
CA MET A 31 18.20 7.22 -0.60
C MET A 31 18.07 5.92 -1.37
N LEU A 32 19.21 5.32 -1.73
CA LEU A 32 19.26 4.09 -2.53
C LEU A 32 18.46 4.21 -3.86
N GLY A 33 18.48 5.38 -4.48
CA GLY A 33 17.77 5.67 -5.73
C GLY A 33 16.25 5.83 -5.59
N SER A 34 15.73 6.11 -4.39
CA SER A 34 14.30 6.31 -4.13
C SER A 34 14.04 7.40 -3.10
N CYS A 35 12.91 8.10 -3.25
CA CYS A 35 12.38 9.04 -2.26
C CYS A 35 11.32 8.42 -1.34
N SER A 36 11.09 7.09 -1.42
CA SER A 36 10.09 6.43 -0.59
C SER A 36 10.50 6.42 0.88
N THR A 37 9.53 6.61 1.78
CA THR A 37 9.77 6.51 3.22
C THR A 37 9.65 5.06 3.68
N ASP A 38 10.71 4.53 4.26
CA ASP A 38 10.66 3.32 5.08
C ASP A 38 10.57 3.73 6.56
N MET A 39 9.39 3.58 7.15
CA MET A 39 9.16 3.93 8.56
C MET A 39 9.78 2.94 9.53
N LYS A 40 9.95 1.67 9.13
CA LYS A 40 10.49 0.64 10.02
C LYS A 40 11.99 0.81 10.19
N ALA A 41 12.67 1.11 9.09
CA ALA A 41 14.10 1.40 9.07
C ALA A 41 14.44 2.89 9.29
N ALA A 42 13.42 3.76 9.37
CA ALA A 42 13.52 5.18 9.63
C ALA A 42 14.40 5.95 8.61
N PHE A 43 14.23 5.70 7.32
CA PHE A 43 14.96 6.42 6.27
C PHE A 43 14.11 6.73 5.03
N GLY A 44 14.63 7.61 4.17
CA GLY A 44 13.97 8.08 2.96
C GLY A 44 12.83 9.07 3.23
N GLY A 45 12.27 9.64 2.16
CA GLY A 45 11.20 10.64 2.26
C GLY A 45 11.60 11.87 3.09
N HIS A 46 10.67 12.35 3.92
CA HIS A 46 10.95 13.45 4.86
C HIS A 46 11.44 12.87 6.19
N GLU A 47 12.76 12.89 6.39
CA GLU A 47 13.42 12.49 7.65
C GLU A 47 13.10 11.04 8.10
N GLY A 48 12.74 10.13 7.18
CA GLY A 48 12.45 8.74 7.50
C GLY A 48 11.16 8.52 8.31
N ARG A 49 10.25 9.50 8.35
CA ARG A 49 9.08 9.48 9.24
C ARG A 49 7.80 9.95 8.57
N ASN A 50 6.69 9.79 9.28
CA ASN A 50 5.44 10.46 8.95
C ASN A 50 5.58 11.97 9.07
N LEU A 51 4.80 12.68 8.23
CA LEU A 51 4.63 14.12 8.34
C LEU A 51 3.96 14.49 9.66
N LYS A 52 4.32 15.65 10.19
CA LYS A 52 3.81 16.24 11.42
C LYS A 52 3.40 17.69 11.18
N ASP A 53 2.58 18.21 12.08
CA ASP A 53 2.19 19.61 12.04
C ASP A 53 3.42 20.52 12.09
N GLY A 54 3.45 21.50 11.18
CA GLY A 54 4.56 22.44 11.03
C GLY A 54 5.63 22.02 10.02
N ASP A 55 5.63 20.75 9.56
CA ASP A 55 6.58 20.32 8.53
C ASP A 55 6.43 21.14 7.25
N ARG A 56 7.57 21.46 6.63
CA ARG A 56 7.65 22.19 5.36
C ARG A 56 8.45 21.37 4.36
N LEU A 57 7.77 20.93 3.31
CA LEU A 57 8.36 20.13 2.26
C LEU A 57 8.82 21.03 1.10
N PRO A 58 10.09 20.93 0.66
CA PRO A 58 10.57 21.70 -0.48
C PRO A 58 9.89 21.21 -1.77
N LEU A 59 9.54 22.17 -2.63
CA LEU A 59 8.98 21.88 -3.96
C LEU A 59 10.13 21.65 -4.94
N GLY A 60 10.05 20.57 -5.72
CA GLY A 60 10.99 20.34 -6.82
C GLY A 60 10.78 21.29 -7.99
N LYS A 61 11.79 21.39 -8.85
CA LYS A 61 11.68 22.19 -10.07
C LYS A 61 10.77 21.46 -11.06
N SER A 62 9.69 22.12 -11.47
CA SER A 62 8.84 21.59 -12.52
C SER A 62 9.52 21.74 -13.88
N ALA A 63 9.68 20.63 -14.60
CA ALA A 63 10.25 20.62 -15.94
C ALA A 63 9.33 21.27 -16.98
N ALA A 64 8.00 21.25 -16.75
CA ALA A 64 7.03 21.83 -17.65
C ALA A 64 5.75 22.25 -16.92
N GLN A 65 5.20 23.40 -17.32
CA GLN A 65 3.86 23.82 -16.91
C GLN A 65 2.84 23.10 -17.81
N PRO A 66 1.79 22.48 -17.25
CA PRO A 66 0.74 21.89 -18.05
C PRO A 66 0.04 23.00 -18.85
N GLN A 67 0.04 22.88 -20.19
CA GLN A 67 -0.61 23.83 -21.10
C GLN A 67 -2.13 23.78 -20.98
N HIS A 68 -2.67 22.60 -20.67
CA HIS A 68 -4.10 22.36 -20.51
C HIS A 68 -4.38 21.50 -19.28
N ARG A 69 -5.57 21.67 -18.69
CA ARG A 69 -6.06 20.80 -17.62
C ARG A 69 -6.65 19.55 -18.26
N CYS A 70 -6.07 18.39 -17.94
CA CYS A 70 -6.60 17.09 -18.37
C CYS A 70 -7.09 16.33 -17.15
N GLY A 71 -8.34 15.88 -17.20
CA GLY A 71 -8.86 14.88 -16.25
C GLY A 71 -8.57 13.49 -16.77
N VAL A 72 -8.17 12.58 -15.87
CA VAL A 72 -7.98 11.16 -16.20
C VAL A 72 -9.09 10.33 -15.56
N LYS A 73 -9.51 9.27 -16.26
CA LYS A 73 -10.44 8.29 -15.68
C LYS A 73 -9.71 7.47 -14.63
N GLN A 74 -10.25 7.45 -13.41
CA GLN A 74 -9.71 6.63 -12.34
C GLN A 74 -10.19 5.18 -12.49
N LEU A 75 -9.34 4.24 -12.07
CA LEU A 75 -9.72 2.84 -11.97
C LEU A 75 -10.63 2.64 -10.76
N LEU A 76 -11.66 1.82 -10.94
CA LEU A 76 -12.54 1.41 -9.84
C LEU A 76 -11.84 0.34 -9.01
N PHE A 77 -12.06 0.37 -7.69
CA PHE A 77 -11.62 -0.68 -6.78
C PHE A 77 -12.79 -1.62 -6.45
N THR A 78 -12.47 -2.88 -6.16
CA THR A 78 -13.44 -3.92 -5.77
C THR A 78 -12.88 -4.72 -4.59
N ASN A 79 -13.72 -5.51 -3.93
CA ASN A 79 -13.30 -6.46 -2.90
C ASN A 79 -12.90 -7.84 -3.47
N ARG A 80 -12.95 -8.03 -4.79
CA ARG A 80 -12.50 -9.26 -5.47
C ARG A 80 -11.07 -9.06 -5.98
N ILE A 81 -10.16 -9.90 -5.49
CA ILE A 81 -8.76 -9.90 -5.88
C ILE A 81 -8.45 -11.25 -6.51
N ARG A 82 -7.79 -11.24 -7.67
CA ARG A 82 -7.31 -12.47 -8.31
C ARG A 82 -5.99 -12.87 -7.65
N ALA A 83 -5.88 -14.14 -7.26
CA ALA A 83 -4.66 -14.74 -6.76
C ALA A 83 -4.31 -15.97 -7.61
N LEU A 84 -3.04 -16.38 -7.59
CA LEU A 84 -2.57 -17.62 -8.19
C LEU A 84 -2.20 -18.60 -7.07
N PRO A 85 -2.46 -19.91 -7.24
CA PRO A 85 -1.93 -20.93 -6.35
C PRO A 85 -0.41 -20.81 -6.19
N GLY A 86 0.05 -20.78 -4.95
CA GLY A 86 1.48 -20.73 -4.63
C GLY A 86 2.14 -22.10 -4.63
N PRO A 87 3.47 -22.16 -4.39
CA PRO A 87 4.22 -23.42 -4.39
C PRO A 87 3.71 -24.43 -3.35
N GLU A 88 3.31 -23.95 -2.17
CA GLU A 88 2.81 -24.77 -1.07
C GLU A 88 1.29 -25.02 -1.15
N TYR A 89 0.60 -24.65 -2.23
CA TYR A 89 -0.86 -24.76 -2.31
C TYR A 89 -1.37 -26.21 -2.15
N ALA A 90 -0.65 -27.18 -2.72
CA ALA A 90 -0.98 -28.60 -2.64
C ALA A 90 -0.75 -29.21 -1.24
N GLU A 91 -0.12 -28.47 -0.33
CA GLU A 91 0.09 -28.90 1.06
C GLU A 91 -1.12 -28.63 1.96
N PHE A 92 -2.15 -27.94 1.45
CA PHE A 92 -3.40 -27.70 2.16
C PHE A 92 -4.43 -28.76 1.79
N SER A 93 -5.31 -29.12 2.72
CA SER A 93 -6.41 -30.05 2.46
C SER A 93 -7.32 -29.51 1.35
N GLU A 94 -8.03 -30.39 0.62
CA GLU A 94 -8.97 -29.97 -0.42
C GLU A 94 -10.05 -29.01 0.12
N GLU A 95 -10.49 -29.22 1.37
CA GLU A 95 -11.42 -28.33 2.07
C GLU A 95 -10.81 -26.95 2.32
N ALA A 96 -9.55 -26.87 2.76
CA ALA A 96 -8.85 -25.60 2.96
C ALA A 96 -8.64 -24.85 1.64
N GLN A 97 -8.30 -25.59 0.58
CA GLN A 97 -8.16 -25.05 -0.77
C GLN A 97 -9.48 -24.44 -1.29
N ASP A 98 -10.61 -25.11 -1.10
CA ASP A 98 -11.93 -24.60 -1.50
C ASP A 98 -12.37 -23.41 -0.62
N THR A 99 -12.14 -23.51 0.68
CA THR A 99 -12.40 -22.44 1.66
C THR A 99 -11.68 -21.15 1.28
N PHE A 100 -10.42 -21.24 0.83
CA PHE A 100 -9.65 -20.07 0.40
C PHE A 100 -10.33 -19.26 -0.70
N TRP A 101 -10.94 -19.93 -1.68
CA TRP A 101 -11.57 -19.27 -2.83
C TRP A 101 -13.03 -18.88 -2.61
N ARG A 102 -13.77 -19.64 -1.80
CA ARG A 102 -15.21 -19.45 -1.59
C ARG A 102 -15.55 -18.56 -0.41
N THR A 103 -14.67 -18.46 0.59
CA THR A 103 -14.92 -17.68 1.79
C THR A 103 -14.49 -16.22 1.61
N ALA A 104 -15.29 -15.30 2.14
CA ALA A 104 -14.92 -13.90 2.23
C ALA A 104 -13.96 -13.68 3.41
N TRP A 105 -12.82 -13.06 3.13
CA TRP A 105 -11.79 -12.77 4.12
C TRP A 105 -11.95 -11.36 4.69
N GLN A 106 -12.06 -11.25 6.01
CA GLN A 106 -12.15 -9.96 6.70
C GLN A 106 -10.76 -9.43 7.03
N LEU A 107 -10.51 -8.15 6.71
CA LEU A 107 -9.26 -7.49 7.04
C LEU A 107 -9.16 -7.19 8.54
N SER A 108 -8.05 -7.61 9.16
CA SER A 108 -7.76 -7.33 10.56
C SER A 108 -7.31 -5.89 10.79
N PRO A 109 -7.66 -5.25 11.93
CA PRO A 109 -7.13 -3.95 12.35
C PRO A 109 -5.60 -3.93 12.54
N GLN A 110 -4.96 -5.09 12.69
CA GLN A 110 -3.50 -5.22 12.81
C GLN A 110 -2.76 -5.12 11.46
N SER A 111 -3.48 -4.86 10.37
CA SER A 111 -2.91 -4.72 9.02
C SER A 111 -2.26 -3.36 8.82
N ASN A 112 -1.05 -3.34 8.25
CA ASN A 112 -0.31 -2.10 8.01
C ASN A 112 0.49 -2.17 6.69
N ARG A 113 1.49 -1.30 6.51
CA ARG A 113 2.32 -1.27 5.28
C ARG A 113 3.22 -2.49 5.10
N MET A 114 3.47 -3.27 6.14
CA MET A 114 4.31 -4.49 6.08
C MET A 114 3.53 -5.70 5.57
N GLY A 115 2.26 -5.81 5.94
CA GLY A 115 1.45 -6.97 5.61
C GLY A 115 0.04 -6.86 6.14
N TYR A 116 -0.88 -7.58 5.49
CA TYR A 116 -2.29 -7.64 5.85
C TYR A 116 -2.58 -8.96 6.56
N ARG A 117 -3.29 -8.87 7.68
CA ARG A 117 -3.77 -10.04 8.42
C ARG A 117 -5.24 -10.23 8.09
N LEU A 118 -5.62 -11.46 7.75
CA LEU A 118 -6.97 -11.81 7.31
C LEU A 118 -7.63 -12.77 8.30
N HIS A 119 -8.92 -12.59 8.52
CA HIS A 119 -9.77 -13.44 9.35
C HIS A 119 -10.81 -14.12 8.46
N GLY A 120 -10.85 -15.46 8.46
CA GLY A 120 -11.72 -16.27 7.60
C GLY A 120 -12.68 -17.20 8.36
N GLY A 121 -12.80 -17.05 9.67
CA GLY A 121 -13.65 -17.90 10.53
C GLY A 121 -13.07 -19.27 10.85
N THR A 122 -12.64 -20.02 9.83
CA THR A 122 -12.07 -21.37 9.98
C THR A 122 -10.57 -21.36 9.66
N PRO A 123 -9.72 -21.99 10.50
CA PRO A 123 -8.31 -22.21 10.16
C PRO A 123 -8.16 -23.06 8.89
N LEU A 124 -7.18 -22.72 8.05
CA LEU A 124 -6.83 -23.53 6.89
C LEU A 124 -5.88 -24.66 7.33
N GLU A 125 -6.31 -25.90 7.16
CA GLU A 125 -5.53 -27.07 7.54
C GLU A 125 -4.45 -27.38 6.49
N ARG A 126 -3.21 -27.53 6.96
CA ARG A 126 -2.08 -28.00 6.18
C ARG A 126 -1.83 -29.48 6.50
N THR A 127 -1.71 -30.33 5.48
CA THR A 127 -1.58 -31.79 5.62
C THR A 127 -0.17 -32.25 5.99
N THR A 128 0.81 -31.36 5.89
CA THR A 128 2.21 -31.62 6.25
C THR A 128 2.64 -30.80 7.45
N ASP A 129 3.44 -31.43 8.30
CA ASP A 129 4.13 -30.85 9.46
C ASP A 129 5.58 -30.43 9.15
N ARG A 130 6.00 -30.48 7.87
CA ARG A 130 7.37 -30.14 7.50
C ARG A 130 7.69 -28.67 7.83
N GLU A 131 8.90 -28.47 8.36
CA GLU A 131 9.48 -27.14 8.51
C GLU A 131 9.87 -26.56 7.15
N MET A 132 9.77 -25.24 7.02
CA MET A 132 10.12 -24.53 5.80
C MET A 132 11.40 -23.74 6.00
N LEU A 133 12.39 -23.98 5.14
CA LEU A 133 13.59 -23.15 5.10
C LEU A 133 13.21 -21.72 4.70
N SER A 134 13.98 -20.75 5.21
CA SER A 134 13.78 -19.35 4.81
C SER A 134 13.96 -19.18 3.31
N HIS A 135 12.99 -18.53 2.68
CA HIS A 135 13.01 -18.20 1.27
C HIS A 135 12.63 -16.73 1.07
N GLY A 136 12.95 -16.19 -0.11
CA GLY A 136 12.56 -14.83 -0.47
C GLY A 136 11.03 -14.67 -0.54
N LEU A 137 10.57 -13.48 -0.18
CA LEU A 137 9.18 -13.01 -0.35
C LEU A 137 9.20 -11.71 -1.16
N LEU A 138 8.09 -11.41 -1.83
CA LEU A 138 7.90 -10.23 -2.68
C LEU A 138 6.62 -9.48 -2.31
#